data_AF-A0A1M5HME3-F1
#
_entry.id   AF-A0A1M5HME3-F1
#
_cell.length_a   1.000
_cell.length_b   1.000
_cell.length_c   1.000
_cell.angle_alpha   90.00
_cell.angle_beta   90.00
_cell.angle_gamma   90.00
#
_symmetry.space_group_name_H-M   'P 1'
#
loop_
_entity.id
_entity.type
_entity.pdbx_description
1 polymer ?
#
loop_
_entity_poly.entity_id
_entity_poly.type
_entity_poly.pdbx_seq_one_letter_code
_entity_poly.pdbx_strand_id
1 'polypeptide(L)'
;MKRQNPHPEEFEILVNLDGTDTTITVQPDETSDGSPYFICDVSGNTITQLREEADGSWEQLWGKLDHHAVTLIGKAIKYNLTI
;
A
#
# COMPACT_ATOMS: atom_id res chain seq x y z
N MET A 1 -18.13 20.04 -11.79
CA MET A 1 -16.80 19.80 -12.41
C MET A 1 -16.01 18.96 -11.42
N LYS A 2 -15.67 17.71 -11.78
CA LYS A 2 -15.02 16.78 -10.85
C LYS A 2 -13.63 17.33 -10.52
N ARG A 3 -13.36 17.56 -9.23
CA ARG A 3 -12.07 18.05 -8.76
C ARG A 3 -11.04 17.00 -9.19
N GLN A 4 -10.12 17.38 -10.08
CA GLN A 4 -8.88 16.66 -10.24
C GLN A 4 -8.15 16.85 -8.91
N ASN A 5 -8.28 15.86 -8.02
CA ASN A 5 -7.52 15.83 -6.77
C ASN A 5 -6.05 15.62 -7.16
N PRO A 6 -5.10 16.43 -6.66
CA PRO A 6 -3.67 16.25 -6.92
C PRO A 6 -3.07 15.10 -6.08
N HIS A 7 -3.87 14.07 -5.80
CA HIS A 7 -3.46 12.96 -4.96
C HIS A 7 -2.65 12.01 -5.84
N PRO A 8 -1.52 11.48 -5.36
CA PRO A 8 -0.76 10.49 -6.10
C PRO A 8 -1.72 9.37 -6.53
N GLU A 9 -1.73 9.04 -7.82
CA GLU A 9 -2.75 8.18 -8.41
C GLU A 9 -2.78 6.84 -7.65
N GLU A 10 -3.97 6.44 -7.19
CA GLU A 10 -4.17 5.10 -6.66
C GLU A 10 -3.83 4.07 -7.75
N PHE A 11 -3.22 2.97 -7.34
CA PHE A 11 -2.82 1.90 -8.27
C PHE A 11 -3.09 0.54 -7.67
N GLU A 12 -3.32 -0.44 -8.52
CA GLU A 12 -3.56 -1.81 -8.09
C GLU A 12 -2.26 -2.62 -8.21
N ILE A 13 -1.96 -3.41 -7.18
CA ILE A 13 -0.87 -4.39 -7.19
C ILE A 13 -1.42 -5.79 -6.99
N LEU A 14 -0.78 -6.76 -7.62
CA LEU A 14 -1.07 -8.17 -7.41
C LEU A 14 -0.02 -8.76 -6.47
N VAL A 15 -0.45 -9.25 -5.31
CA VAL A 15 0.45 -9.81 -4.30
C VAL A 15 -0.03 -11.20 -3.93
N ASN A 16 0.86 -12.18 -3.98
CA ASN A 16 0.54 -13.53 -3.52
C ASN A 16 0.62 -13.56 -1.98
N LEU A 17 -0.55 -13.48 -1.34
CA LEU A 17 -0.70 -13.57 0.11
C LEU A 17 -1.15 -14.99 0.45
N ASP A 18 -0.34 -15.73 1.21
CA ASP A 18 -0.65 -17.09 1.67
C ASP A 18 -0.99 -18.07 0.53
N GLY A 19 -0.32 -17.94 -0.63
CA GLY A 19 -0.58 -18.77 -1.80
C GLY A 19 -1.74 -18.30 -2.69
N THR A 20 -2.42 -17.23 -2.33
CA THR A 20 -3.53 -16.65 -3.11
C THR A 20 -3.15 -15.30 -3.70
N ASP A 21 -3.28 -15.16 -5.02
CA ASP A 21 -3.09 -13.87 -5.69
C ASP A 21 -4.19 -12.91 -5.29
N THR A 22 -3.79 -11.88 -4.54
CA THR A 22 -4.69 -10.87 -3.99
C THR A 22 -4.41 -9.55 -4.69
N THR A 23 -5.44 -8.99 -5.33
CA THR A 23 -5.40 -7.63 -5.84
C THR A 23 -5.59 -6.66 -4.68
N ILE A 24 -4.63 -5.76 -4.51
CA ILE A 24 -4.64 -4.74 -3.47
C ILE A 24 -4.62 -3.38 -4.18
N THR A 25 -5.62 -2.56 -3.91
CA THR A 25 -5.65 -1.17 -4.32
C THR A 25 -4.83 -0.36 -3.32
N VAL A 26 -3.77 0.27 -3.81
CA VAL A 26 -2.87 1.08 -3.01
C VAL A 26 -3.13 2.54 -3.29
N GLN A 27 -3.50 3.27 -2.24
CA GLN A 27 -3.65 4.71 -2.27
C GLN A 27 -2.48 5.36 -1.50
N PRO A 28 -1.52 5.97 -2.19
CA PRO A 28 -0.51 6.80 -1.55
C PRO A 28 -1.15 8.05 -0.92
N ASP A 29 -0.70 8.40 0.28
CA ASP A 29 -1.18 9.52 1.08
C ASP A 29 -0.03 10.08 1.94
N GLU A 30 -0.23 11.23 2.57
CA GLU A 30 0.84 11.91 3.32
C GLU A 30 0.31 12.35 4.67
N THR A 31 1.03 12.02 5.75
CA THR A 31 0.66 12.50 7.08
C THR A 31 0.81 14.02 7.13
N SER A 32 0.12 14.68 8.06
CA SER A 32 0.25 16.14 8.23
C SER A 32 1.68 16.61 8.57
N ASP A 33 2.56 15.68 8.96
CA ASP A 33 3.98 15.92 9.23
C ASP A 33 4.87 15.73 7.98
N GLY A 34 4.28 15.39 6.83
CA GLY A 34 4.99 15.17 5.57
C GLY A 34 5.56 13.76 5.39
N SER A 35 5.10 12.77 6.18
CA SER A 35 5.55 11.38 6.00
C SER A 35 4.64 10.64 5.02
N PRO A 36 5.14 10.13 3.88
CA PRO A 36 4.34 9.38 2.93
C PRO A 36 3.94 8.02 3.50
N TYR A 37 2.69 7.62 3.32
CA TYR A 37 2.19 6.30 3.67
C TYR A 37 1.25 5.78 2.58
N PHE A 38 0.98 4.49 2.60
CA PHE A 38 0.25 3.79 1.56
C PHE A 38 -0.90 3.04 2.18
N ILE A 39 -2.12 3.41 1.81
CA ILE A 39 -3.34 2.75 2.25
C ILE A 39 -3.58 1.57 1.32
N CYS A 40 -3.65 0.37 1.88
CA CYS A 40 -3.86 -0.85 1.12
C CYS A 40 -5.29 -1.35 1.35
N ASP A 41 -6.02 -1.44 0.26
CA ASP A 41 -7.44 -1.77 0.22
C ASP A 41 -7.66 -3.03 -0.62
N VAL A 42 -8.51 -3.94 -0.13
CA VAL A 42 -8.86 -5.17 -0.85
C VAL A 42 -10.38 -5.20 -0.99
N SER A 43 -10.85 -5.14 -2.24
CA SER A 43 -12.28 -5.16 -2.56
C SER A 43 -13.10 -4.08 -1.84
N GLY A 44 -12.55 -2.87 -1.68
CA GLY A 44 -13.21 -1.75 -1.01
C GLY A 44 -13.12 -1.78 0.53
N ASN A 45 -12.30 -2.67 1.09
CA ASN A 45 -12.00 -2.73 2.52
C ASN A 45 -10.52 -2.48 2.77
N THR A 46 -10.23 -1.45 3.55
CA THR A 46 -8.87 -1.13 3.93
C THR A 46 -8.36 -2.20 4.89
N ILE A 47 -7.39 -2.99 4.43
CA ILE A 47 -6.83 -4.10 5.20
C ILE A 47 -5.63 -3.66 6.05
N THR A 48 -4.87 -2.66 5.56
CA THR A 48 -3.65 -2.20 6.20
C THR A 48 -3.26 -0.81 5.73
N GLN A 49 -2.39 -0.17 6.48
CA GLN A 49 -1.62 0.99 6.04
C GLN A 49 -0.13 0.70 6.21
N LEU A 50 0.65 1.00 5.17
CA LEU A 50 2.07 0.72 5.11
C LEU A 50 2.87 2.01 4.98
N ARG A 51 4.03 2.06 5.61
CA ARG A 51 4.98 3.17 5.48
C ARG A 51 6.36 2.62 5.14
N GLU A 52 7.02 3.26 4.20
CA GLU A 52 8.45 3.01 3.96
C GLU A 52 9.25 3.84 4.96
N GLU A 53 10.07 3.17 5.76
CA GLU A 53 11.01 3.82 6.67
C GLU A 53 12.25 4.29 5.90
N ALA A 54 13.05 5.18 6.51
CA ALA A 54 14.27 5.71 5.90
C ALA A 54 15.32 4.63 5.56
N ASP A 55 15.28 3.48 6.24
CA ASP A 55 16.13 2.31 5.96
C ASP A 55 15.67 1.50 4.72
N GLY A 56 14.50 1.83 4.16
CA GLY A 56 13.85 1.08 3.09
C GLY A 56 13.08 -0.15 3.57
N SER A 57 12.96 -0.35 4.89
CA SER A 57 12.05 -1.31 5.50
C SER A 57 10.62 -0.82 5.43
N TRP A 58 9.67 -1.74 5.31
CA TRP A 58 8.25 -1.43 5.33
C TRP A 58 7.67 -1.75 6.69
N GLU A 59 6.98 -0.78 7.28
CA GLU A 59 6.25 -0.94 8.52
C GLU A 59 4.74 -0.83 8.32
N GLN A 60 4.01 -1.59 9.11
CA GLN A 60 2.56 -1.51 9.17
C GLN A 60 2.14 -0.48 10.22
N LEU A 61 1.49 0.59 9.78
CA LEU A 61 0.92 1.60 10.68
C LEU A 61 -0.36 1.09 11.35
N TRP A 62 -1.17 0.32 10.61
CA TRP A 62 -2.44 -0.20 11.09
C TRP A 62 -2.81 -1.50 10.36
N GLY A 63 -3.50 -2.41 11.05
CA GLY A 63 -3.99 -3.69 10.54
C GLY A 63 -3.39 -4.88 11.30
N LYS A 64 -3.53 -6.08 10.72
CA LYS A 64 -3.08 -7.35 11.34
C LYS A 64 -2.31 -8.22 10.35
N LEU A 65 -1.51 -7.60 9.49
CA LEU A 65 -0.74 -8.35 8.50
C LEU A 65 0.55 -8.85 9.13
N ASP A 66 0.95 -10.06 8.77
CA ASP A 66 2.25 -10.56 9.17
C ASP A 66 3.39 -9.79 8.50
N HIS A 67 4.56 -9.74 9.16
CA HIS A 67 5.77 -9.11 8.62
C HIS A 67 6.11 -9.54 7.19
N HIS A 68 5.82 -10.81 6.85
CA HIS A 68 6.02 -11.32 5.50
C HIS A 68 5.10 -10.64 4.49
N ALA A 69 3.81 -10.54 4.78
CA ALA A 69 2.83 -9.86 3.94
C ALA A 69 3.16 -8.37 3.80
N VAL A 70 3.49 -7.71 4.90
CA VAL A 70 3.94 -6.29 4.91
C VAL A 70 5.11 -6.08 3.96
N THR A 71 6.13 -6.94 4.04
CA THR A 71 7.31 -6.87 3.18
C THR A 71 6.97 -7.13 1.70
N LEU A 72 6.09 -8.08 1.42
CA LEU A 72 5.66 -8.42 0.06
C LEU A 72 4.90 -7.26 -0.59
N ILE A 73 3.91 -6.72 0.12
CA ILE A 73 3.10 -5.59 -0.34
C ILE A 73 3.99 -4.36 -0.53
N GLY A 74 4.85 -4.05 0.44
CA GLY A 74 5.79 -2.94 0.35
C GLY A 74 6.73 -3.05 -0.85
N LYS A 75 7.26 -4.24 -1.14
CA LYS A 75 8.04 -4.48 -2.36
C LYS A 75 7.19 -4.28 -3.62
N ALA A 76 5.97 -4.82 -3.66
CA ALA A 76 5.09 -4.68 -4.82
C ALA A 76 4.73 -3.21 -5.09
N ILE A 77 4.51 -2.41 -4.03
CA ILE A 77 4.37 -0.96 -4.08
C ILE A 77 5.62 -0.31 -4.69
N LYS A 78 6.80 -0.60 -4.13
CA LYS A 78 8.07 0.00 -4.54
C LYS A 78 8.45 -0.26 -6.00
N TYR A 79 8.15 -1.46 -6.49
CA TYR A 79 8.48 -1.88 -7.85
C TYR A 79 7.33 -1.67 -8.84
N ASN A 80 6.20 -1.09 -8.41
CA ASN A 80 4.98 -0.99 -9.19
C ASN A 80 4.70 -2.28 -9.95
N LEU A 81 4.66 -3.42 -9.25
CA LEU A 81 4.41 -4.72 -9.87
C LEU A 81 2.95 -4.77 -10.33
N THR A 82 2.71 -4.26 -11.53
CA THR A 82 1.49 -4.35 -12.31
C THR A 82 1.61 -5.43 -13.37
N ILE A 83 0.49 -6.11 -13.65
CA ILE A 83 0.33 -7.05 -14.78
C ILE A 83 0.10 -6.31 -16.09
#